data_AF-A0A1Z8A2H0-F1
#
_entry.id   AF-A0A1Z8A2H0-F1
#
_cell.length_a   1.000
_cell.length_b   1.000
_cell.length_c   1.000
_cell.angle_alpha   90.00
_cell.angle_beta   90.00
_cell.angle_gamma   90.00
#
_symmetry.space_group_name_H-M   'P 1'
#
loop_
_entity.id
_entity.type
_entity.pdbx_description
1 polymer ?
#
loop_
_entity_poly.entity_id
_entity_poly.type
_entity_poly.pdbx_seq_one_letter_code
_entity_poly.pdbx_strand_id
1 'polypeptide(L)'
;MKLFNGGNFALGLACGVITLLLFLITFSTIDISLFKDRAILGAIIGGSLSGAVALISVILSIVNANKHHVQKKVLQEEANLLLTFTKLTTILDSLTKAYRHQLSSEERSSIHLRGEPPVKNPLSGIREIIRFSDSEKVLPLQIKCAELFNNIAEAERISESLFFLQEEYDKVFSEFQQKIMSQKTVSIEGRRISGEVEISKFDLLRVRDVDGHLHRLLMESLPTIKSSHSHIISLLKERYGRNIVFEENQTIRGGVYSYD
;
A
#
# COMPACT_ATOMS: atom_id res chain seq x y z
N MET A 1 7.57 -13.01 22.61
CA MET A 1 8.06 -14.40 22.42
C MET A 1 7.18 -15.33 23.24
N LYS A 2 6.00 -15.71 22.74
CA LYS A 2 5.09 -16.69 23.38
C LYS A 2 5.29 -18.01 22.62
N LEU A 3 6.33 -18.74 23.00
CA LEU A 3 6.84 -19.94 22.32
C LEU A 3 6.02 -21.22 22.58
N PHE A 4 5.00 -21.15 23.43
CA PHE A 4 4.23 -22.31 23.83
C PHE A 4 2.74 -22.04 23.65
N ASN A 5 2.13 -22.71 22.68
CA ASN A 5 0.68 -22.91 22.70
C ASN A 5 0.40 -23.95 23.80
N GLY A 6 0.27 -23.46 25.04
CA GLY A 6 0.30 -24.27 26.26
C GLY A 6 -0.68 -25.44 26.25
N GLY A 7 -1.79 -25.32 25.52
CA GLY A 7 -2.78 -26.39 25.36
C GLY A 7 -2.21 -27.66 24.71
N ASN A 8 -1.47 -27.54 23.60
CA ASN A 8 -0.94 -28.71 22.89
C ASN A 8 0.23 -29.35 23.63
N PHE A 9 1.07 -28.54 24.30
CA PHE A 9 2.15 -29.05 25.15
C PHE A 9 1.59 -29.75 26.40
N ALA A 10 0.59 -29.17 27.05
CA ALA A 10 -0.07 -29.78 28.20
C ALA A 10 -0.76 -31.10 27.85
N LEU A 11 -1.38 -31.19 26.67
CA LEU A 11 -2.02 -32.42 26.19
C LEU A 11 -1.00 -33.51 25.88
N GLY A 12 0.13 -33.16 25.27
CA GLY A 12 1.26 -34.07 25.06
C GLY A 12 1.89 -34.56 26.36
N LEU A 13 2.06 -33.66 27.33
CA LEU A 13 2.60 -33.98 28.66
C LEU A 13 1.63 -34.88 29.44
N ALA A 14 0.34 -34.57 29.43
CA ALA A 14 -0.69 -35.39 30.06
C ALA A 14 -0.74 -36.81 29.45
N CYS A 15 -0.70 -36.93 28.12
CA CYS A 15 -0.71 -38.22 27.45
C CYS A 15 0.55 -39.05 27.78
N GLY A 16 1.72 -38.40 27.86
CA GLY A 16 2.98 -39.02 28.29
C GLY A 16 2.96 -39.47 29.76
N VAL A 17 2.39 -38.67 30.66
CA VAL A 17 2.23 -39.03 32.08
C VAL A 17 1.25 -40.19 32.24
N ILE A 18 0.16 -40.21 31.47
CA ILE A 18 -0.82 -41.32 31.47
C ILE A 18 -0.19 -42.62 30.98
N THR A 19 0.62 -42.57 29.91
CA THR A 19 1.34 -43.76 29.43
C THR A 19 2.41 -44.23 30.42
N LEU A 20 3.12 -43.31 31.08
CA LEU A 20 4.08 -43.65 32.13
C LEU A 20 3.40 -44.27 33.36
N LEU A 21 2.22 -43.75 33.75
CA LEU A 21 1.42 -44.30 34.84
C LEU A 21 0.89 -45.69 34.51
N LEU A 22 0.35 -45.90 33.30
CA LEU A 22 -0.07 -47.22 32.83
C LEU A 22 1.09 -48.22 32.82
N PHE A 23 2.28 -47.76 32.41
CA PHE A 23 3.51 -48.54 32.44
C PHE A 23 3.94 -48.89 33.88
N LEU A 24 3.91 -47.93 34.81
CA LEU A 24 4.24 -48.17 36.21
C LEU A 24 3.25 -49.10 36.91
N ILE A 25 1.96 -48.98 36.61
CA ILE A 25 0.90 -49.86 37.15
C ILE A 25 1.12 -51.28 36.65
N THR A 26 1.36 -51.48 35.35
CA THR A 26 1.70 -52.80 34.79
C THR A 26 3.01 -53.35 35.37
N PHE A 27 4.02 -52.51 35.60
CA PHE A 27 5.28 -52.89 36.27
C PHE A 27 5.06 -53.35 37.71
N SER A 28 4.19 -52.66 38.46
CA SER A 28 3.91 -52.97 39.87
C SER A 28 3.15 -54.29 40.07
N THR A 29 2.47 -54.75 39.03
CA THR A 29 1.74 -56.04 39.00
C THR A 29 2.59 -57.22 38.51
N ILE A 30 3.81 -56.97 38.05
CA ILE A 30 4.70 -57.99 37.45
C ILE A 30 5.80 -58.37 38.45
N ASP A 31 5.85 -59.65 38.81
CA ASP A 31 6.83 -60.21 39.74
C ASP A 31 8.26 -60.04 39.21
N ILE A 32 9.21 -59.67 40.08
CA ILE A 32 10.60 -59.27 39.75
C ILE A 32 11.38 -60.41 39.03
N SER A 33 10.88 -61.64 39.08
CA SER A 33 11.43 -62.82 38.39
C SER A 33 11.38 -62.75 36.86
N LEU A 34 10.51 -61.92 36.26
CA LEU A 34 10.37 -61.74 34.81
C LEU A 34 11.48 -60.89 34.16
N PHE A 35 12.28 -60.16 34.96
CA PHE A 35 13.44 -59.39 34.46
C PHE A 35 14.63 -60.25 34.00
N LYS A 36 14.60 -61.57 34.24
CA LYS A 36 15.56 -62.50 33.65
C LYS A 36 15.29 -62.77 32.16
N ASP A 37 14.07 -62.51 31.69
CA ASP A 37 13.70 -62.76 30.31
C ASP A 37 14.07 -61.56 29.42
N ARG A 38 15.02 -61.77 28.51
CA ARG A 38 15.54 -60.73 27.59
C ARG A 38 14.43 -60.14 26.72
N ALA A 39 13.35 -60.88 26.47
CA ALA A 39 12.20 -60.42 25.69
C ALA A 39 11.45 -59.26 26.38
N ILE A 40 11.26 -59.32 27.70
CA ILE A 40 10.51 -58.32 28.47
C ILE A 40 11.34 -57.05 28.64
N LEU A 41 12.64 -57.19 28.93
CA LEU A 41 13.57 -56.06 28.95
C LEU A 41 13.65 -55.36 27.59
N GLY A 42 13.66 -56.13 26.49
CA GLY A 42 13.62 -55.61 25.13
C GLY A 42 12.35 -54.84 24.81
N ALA A 43 11.18 -55.31 25.27
CA ALA A 43 9.91 -54.62 25.09
C ALA A 43 9.85 -53.27 25.84
N ILE A 44 10.39 -53.21 27.07
CA ILE A 44 10.48 -51.98 27.87
C ILE A 44 11.39 -50.95 27.20
N ILE A 45 12.59 -51.37 26.77
CA ILE A 45 13.54 -50.51 26.09
C ILE A 45 12.97 -50.04 24.74
N GLY A 46 12.32 -50.94 23.98
CA GLY A 46 11.68 -50.60 22.71
C GLY A 46 10.49 -49.63 22.86
N GLY A 47 9.65 -49.82 23.88
CA GLY A 47 8.54 -48.94 24.20
C GLY A 47 8.99 -47.54 24.63
N SER A 48 10.02 -47.46 25.47
CA SER A 48 10.61 -46.18 25.87
C SER A 48 11.33 -45.45 24.73
N LEU A 49 12.09 -46.17 23.88
CA LEU A 49 12.72 -45.58 22.70
C LEU A 49 11.68 -45.06 21.70
N SER A 50 10.64 -45.84 21.42
CA SER A 50 9.57 -45.44 20.49
C SER A 50 8.78 -44.24 21.00
N GLY A 51 8.49 -44.18 22.31
CA GLY A 51 7.89 -43.01 22.95
C GLY A 51 8.77 -41.76 22.87
N ALA A 52 10.09 -41.89 23.08
CA ALA A 52 11.04 -40.79 22.94
C ALA A 52 11.13 -40.29 21.49
N VAL A 53 11.18 -41.20 20.51
CA VAL A 53 11.17 -40.86 19.08
C VAL A 53 9.87 -40.14 18.71
N ALA A 54 8.71 -40.63 19.17
CA ALA A 54 7.43 -39.99 18.92
C ALA A 54 7.36 -38.56 19.49
N LEU A 55 7.85 -38.33 20.71
CA LEU A 55 7.94 -36.99 21.31
C LEU A 55 8.83 -36.05 20.49
N ILE A 56 10.02 -36.52 20.07
CA ILE A 56 10.93 -35.73 19.22
C ILE A 56 10.26 -35.39 17.88
N SER A 57 9.58 -36.35 17.25
CA SER A 57 8.85 -36.12 15.99
C SER A 57 7.73 -35.08 16.14
N VAL A 58 6.98 -35.11 17.24
CA VAL A 58 5.93 -34.12 17.53
C VAL A 58 6.53 -32.73 17.73
N ILE A 59 7.62 -32.63 18.51
CA ILE A 59 8.32 -31.35 18.74
C ILE A 59 8.84 -30.77 17.40
N LEU A 60 9.50 -31.60 16.58
CA LEU A 60 9.99 -31.19 15.27
C LEU A 60 8.86 -30.76 14.33
N SER A 61 7.73 -31.47 14.35
CA SER A 61 6.54 -31.12 13.56
C SER A 61 5.96 -29.76 13.97
N ILE A 62 5.84 -29.50 15.28
CA ILE A 62 5.38 -28.19 15.80
C ILE A 62 6.34 -27.08 15.41
N VAL A 63 7.66 -27.30 15.56
CA VAL A 63 8.68 -26.33 15.17
C VAL A 63 8.59 -26.03 13.67
N ASN A 64 8.45 -27.06 12.84
CA ASN A 64 8.34 -26.88 11.39
C ASN A 64 7.04 -26.17 10.99
N ALA A 65 5.91 -26.52 11.59
CA ALA A 65 4.63 -25.86 11.36
C ALA A 65 4.68 -24.37 11.75
N ASN A 66 5.29 -24.04 12.89
CA ASN A 66 5.51 -22.66 13.30
C ASN A 66 6.43 -21.91 12.33
N LYS A 67 7.52 -22.54 11.87
CA LYS A 67 8.43 -21.94 10.88
C LYS A 67 7.69 -21.61 9.59
N HIS A 68 6.89 -22.54 9.06
CA HIS A 68 6.06 -22.31 7.88
C HIS A 68 5.03 -21.21 8.10
N HIS A 69 4.36 -21.18 9.26
CA HIS A 69 3.39 -20.13 9.56
C HIS A 69 4.04 -18.74 9.65
N VAL A 70 5.21 -18.63 10.28
CA VAL A 70 5.97 -17.37 10.35
C VAL A 70 6.40 -16.94 8.95
N GLN A 71 6.94 -17.85 8.15
CA GLN A 71 7.36 -17.55 6.79
C GLN A 71 6.20 -17.08 5.91
N LYS A 72 5.05 -17.75 5.98
CA LYS A 72 3.84 -17.34 5.24
C LYS A 72 3.37 -15.94 5.66
N LYS A 73 3.43 -15.65 6.96
CA LYS A 73 3.07 -14.32 7.48
C LYS A 73 4.01 -13.24 6.96
N VAL A 74 5.32 -13.47 6.99
CA VAL A 74 6.33 -12.51 6.48
C VAL A 74 6.10 -12.23 4.99
N LEU A 75 5.86 -13.27 4.19
CA LEU A 75 5.56 -13.12 2.75
C LEU A 75 4.26 -12.34 2.50
N GLN A 76 3.24 -12.55 3.33
CA GLN A 76 1.98 -11.81 3.22
C GLN A 76 2.15 -10.34 3.61
N GLU A 77 2.90 -10.06 4.68
CA GLU A 77 3.22 -8.69 5.09
C GLU A 77 4.02 -7.96 3.98
N GLU A 78 5.03 -8.63 3.40
CA GLU A 78 5.82 -8.12 2.27
C GLU A 78 4.94 -7.82 1.05
N ALA A 79 4.07 -8.77 0.66
CA ALA A 79 3.17 -8.60 -0.48
C ALA A 79 2.22 -7.41 -0.29
N ASN A 80 1.63 -7.26 0.90
CA ASN A 80 0.74 -6.13 1.20
C ASN A 80 1.50 -4.79 1.18
N LEU A 81 2.75 -4.76 1.62
CA LEU A 81 3.56 -3.55 1.59
C LEU A 81 3.96 -3.16 0.15
N LEU A 82 4.21 -4.16 -0.71
CA LEU A 82 4.41 -3.97 -2.15
C LEU A 82 3.14 -3.48 -2.86
N LEU A 83 1.96 -3.99 -2.51
CA LEU A 83 0.69 -3.47 -3.03
C LEU A 83 0.48 -2.00 -2.64
N THR A 84 0.77 -1.67 -1.38
CA THR A 84 0.74 -0.29 -0.88
C THR A 84 1.71 0.60 -1.67
N PHE A 85 2.93 0.11 -1.92
CA PHE A 85 3.93 0.78 -2.74
C PHE A 85 3.44 1.07 -4.16
N THR A 86 2.82 0.08 -4.82
CA THR A 86 2.26 0.25 -6.18
C THR A 86 1.19 1.34 -6.19
N LYS A 87 0.27 1.32 -5.23
CA LYS A 87 -0.79 2.35 -5.12
C LYS A 87 -0.23 3.74 -4.90
N LEU A 88 0.74 3.91 -4.00
CA LEU A 88 1.43 5.20 -3.82
C LEU A 88 2.14 5.66 -5.09
N THR A 89 2.74 4.72 -5.84
CA THR A 89 3.38 5.04 -7.12
C THR A 89 2.36 5.56 -8.14
N THR A 90 1.18 4.94 -8.22
CA THR A 90 0.10 5.40 -9.11
C THR A 90 -0.43 6.78 -8.70
N ILE A 91 -0.58 7.05 -7.39
CA ILE A 91 -0.95 8.38 -6.89
C ILE A 91 0.13 9.41 -7.27
N LEU A 92 1.41 9.09 -7.03
CA LEU A 92 2.53 9.98 -7.35
C LEU A 92 2.61 10.31 -8.84
N ASP A 93 2.45 9.30 -9.70
CA ASP A 93 2.42 9.47 -11.15
C ASP A 93 1.26 10.38 -11.59
N SER A 94 0.08 10.18 -11.00
CA SER A 94 -1.11 11.02 -11.25
C SER A 94 -0.87 12.48 -10.88
N LEU A 95 -0.34 12.74 -9.68
CA LEU A 95 0.03 14.08 -9.22
C LEU A 95 1.11 14.70 -10.12
N THR A 96 2.13 13.93 -10.49
CA THR A 96 3.24 14.42 -11.32
C THR A 96 2.76 14.78 -12.73
N LYS A 97 1.88 13.96 -13.32
CA LYS A 97 1.26 14.24 -14.62
C LYS A 97 0.39 15.50 -14.56
N ALA A 98 -0.46 15.63 -13.55
CA ALA A 98 -1.29 16.82 -13.35
C ALA A 98 -0.44 18.09 -13.16
N TYR A 99 0.63 18.00 -12.37
CA TYR A 99 1.57 19.10 -12.16
C TYR A 99 2.30 19.51 -13.45
N ARG A 100 2.83 18.54 -14.20
CA ARG A 100 3.49 18.83 -15.50
C ARG A 100 2.53 19.45 -16.50
N HIS A 101 1.28 19.00 -16.52
CA HIS A 101 0.23 19.60 -17.34
C HIS A 101 -0.04 21.06 -16.96
N GLN A 102 -0.13 21.37 -15.67
CA GLN A 102 -0.25 22.74 -15.17
C GLN A 102 0.99 23.61 -15.45
N LEU A 103 2.14 23.04 -15.76
CA LEU A 103 3.33 23.79 -16.20
C LEU A 103 3.50 23.86 -17.72
N SER A 104 2.77 23.04 -18.48
CA SER A 104 2.87 23.00 -19.95
C SER A 104 2.56 24.36 -20.59
N SER A 105 3.38 24.79 -21.53
CA SER A 105 3.18 26.02 -22.32
C SER A 105 2.45 25.77 -23.65
N GLU A 106 1.91 24.58 -23.87
CA GLU A 106 1.26 24.24 -25.12
C GLU A 106 0.01 25.11 -25.38
N GLU A 107 0.01 25.90 -26.46
CA GLU A 107 -1.14 26.75 -26.83
C GLU A 107 -2.43 25.96 -27.06
N ARG A 108 -2.32 24.68 -27.44
CA ARG A 108 -3.46 23.79 -27.73
C ARG A 108 -4.18 23.30 -26.47
N SER A 109 -3.58 23.49 -25.30
CA SER A 109 -4.15 23.09 -24.02
C SER A 109 -4.70 24.29 -23.24
N SER A 110 -4.98 25.42 -23.89
CA SER A 110 -5.54 26.59 -23.20
C SER A 110 -6.47 27.46 -24.06
N ILE A 111 -7.43 28.10 -23.39
CA ILE A 111 -8.30 29.13 -23.94
C ILE A 111 -7.67 30.49 -23.65
N HIS A 112 -7.45 31.28 -24.70
CA HIS A 112 -6.88 32.61 -24.61
C HIS A 112 -7.98 33.66 -24.70
N LEU A 113 -8.03 34.55 -23.71
CA LEU A 113 -8.99 35.64 -23.62
C LEU A 113 -8.25 36.98 -23.62
N ARG A 114 -8.83 38.00 -24.25
CA ARG A 114 -8.19 39.31 -24.37
C ARG A 114 -8.04 39.96 -22.99
N GLY A 115 -6.80 40.29 -22.62
CA GLY A 115 -6.49 40.98 -21.36
C GLY A 115 -6.52 40.09 -20.11
N GLU A 116 -6.67 38.78 -20.28
CA GLU A 116 -6.80 37.81 -19.19
C GLU A 116 -5.76 36.69 -19.35
N PRO A 117 -5.16 36.19 -18.25
CA PRO A 117 -4.33 35.00 -18.29
C PRO A 117 -5.04 33.80 -18.95
N PRO A 118 -4.32 32.98 -19.73
CA PRO A 118 -4.89 31.82 -20.41
C PRO A 118 -5.44 30.82 -19.40
N VAL A 119 -6.61 30.27 -19.70
CA VAL A 119 -7.26 29.23 -18.89
C VAL A 119 -6.87 27.88 -19.47
N LYS A 120 -6.24 27.02 -18.68
CA LYS A 120 -5.81 25.70 -19.15
C LYS A 120 -6.99 24.75 -19.28
N ASN A 121 -6.95 23.92 -20.31
CA ASN A 121 -7.83 22.78 -20.43
C ASN A 121 -7.49 21.80 -19.31
N PRO A 122 -8.48 21.16 -18.69
CA PRO A 122 -8.23 20.16 -17.67
C PRO A 122 -7.56 18.92 -18.29
N LEU A 123 -6.78 18.21 -17.47
CA LEU A 123 -6.12 16.98 -17.90
C LEU A 123 -7.14 15.84 -17.92
N SER A 124 -7.63 15.50 -19.11
CA SER A 124 -8.59 14.41 -19.27
C SER A 124 -8.00 13.05 -18.85
N GLY A 125 -8.73 12.28 -18.04
CA GLY A 125 -8.52 10.83 -17.94
C GLY A 125 -7.99 10.27 -16.62
N ILE A 126 -8.04 11.00 -15.51
CA ILE A 126 -7.87 10.35 -14.19
C ILE A 126 -9.22 9.73 -13.82
N ARG A 127 -9.30 8.40 -13.84
CA ARG A 127 -10.59 7.70 -13.84
C ARG A 127 -10.98 7.06 -12.52
N GLU A 128 -10.07 6.91 -11.56
CA GLU A 128 -10.35 6.11 -10.37
C GLU A 128 -9.72 6.68 -9.10
N ILE A 129 -10.50 6.66 -8.02
CA ILE A 129 -10.03 6.91 -6.66
C ILE A 129 -9.24 5.69 -6.22
N ILE A 130 -7.98 5.89 -5.83
CA ILE A 130 -7.13 4.81 -5.32
C ILE A 130 -7.43 4.59 -3.85
N ARG A 131 -8.05 3.45 -3.54
CA ARG A 131 -8.41 3.06 -2.17
C ARG A 131 -7.50 1.96 -1.63
N PHE A 132 -7.20 2.04 -0.34
CA PHE A 132 -6.47 0.99 0.37
C PHE A 132 -7.46 0.04 1.05
N SER A 133 -7.20 -1.25 0.96
CA SER A 133 -7.95 -2.30 1.66
C SER A 133 -7.67 -2.27 3.16
N ASP A 134 -8.56 -2.85 3.96
CA ASP A 134 -8.37 -2.94 5.41
C ASP A 134 -7.08 -3.70 5.77
N SER A 135 -6.71 -4.72 4.99
CA SER A 135 -5.43 -5.42 5.18
C SER A 135 -4.21 -4.53 4.94
N GLU A 136 -4.26 -3.62 3.98
CA GLU A 136 -3.18 -2.65 3.73
C GLU A 136 -3.16 -1.58 4.82
N LYS A 137 -4.33 -1.12 5.28
CA LYS A 137 -4.47 -0.11 6.34
C LYS A 137 -4.02 -0.61 7.71
N VAL A 138 -4.30 -1.86 8.05
CA VAL A 138 -3.95 -2.43 9.37
C VAL A 138 -2.51 -2.96 9.40
N LEU A 139 -1.90 -3.30 8.26
CA LEU A 139 -0.53 -3.79 8.18
C LEU A 139 0.49 -2.89 8.93
N PRO A 140 0.51 -1.55 8.75
CA PRO A 140 1.38 -0.65 9.50
C PRO A 140 1.35 -0.87 11.02
N LEU A 141 0.15 -1.10 11.58
CA LEU A 141 -0.03 -1.36 13.01
C LEU A 141 0.55 -2.72 13.40
N GLN A 142 0.41 -3.74 12.55
CA GLN A 142 0.98 -5.07 12.77
C GLN A 142 2.51 -5.05 12.77
N ILE A 143 3.10 -4.21 11.92
CA ILE A 143 4.56 -4.04 11.81
C ILE A 143 5.12 -2.96 12.73
N LYS A 144 4.26 -2.34 13.56
CA LYS A 144 4.59 -1.27 14.53
C LYS A 144 5.13 0.02 13.89
N CYS A 145 4.65 0.37 12.70
CA CYS A 145 4.98 1.62 12.01
C CYS A 145 3.75 2.54 11.98
N ALA A 146 3.57 3.36 13.02
CA ALA A 146 2.43 4.28 13.10
C ALA A 146 2.50 5.40 12.04
N GLU A 147 3.70 5.82 11.67
CA GLU A 147 3.90 6.83 10.63
C GLU A 147 3.37 6.33 9.27
N LEU A 148 3.64 5.07 8.90
CA LEU A 148 3.11 4.49 7.67
C LEU A 148 1.57 4.42 7.68
N PHE A 149 0.94 4.19 8.83
CA PHE A 149 -0.52 4.23 8.96
C PHE A 149 -1.07 5.61 8.56
N ASN A 150 -0.47 6.67 9.12
CA ASN A 150 -0.86 8.04 8.82
C ASN A 150 -0.59 8.39 7.34
N ASN A 151 0.55 7.95 6.80
CA ASN A 151 0.91 8.18 5.40
C ASN A 151 -0.07 7.52 4.43
N ILE A 152 -0.56 6.31 4.73
CA ILE A 152 -1.58 5.63 3.91
C ILE A 152 -2.91 6.38 3.96
N ALA A 153 -3.34 6.81 5.15
CA ALA A 153 -4.58 7.57 5.30
C ALA A 153 -4.53 8.91 4.55
N GLU A 154 -3.40 9.61 4.65
CA GLU A 154 -3.16 10.86 3.95
C GLU A 154 -3.09 10.66 2.43
N ALA A 155 -2.48 9.58 1.96
CA ALA A 155 -2.42 9.26 0.53
C ALA A 155 -3.81 8.98 -0.06
N GLU A 156 -4.68 8.28 0.67
CA GLU A 156 -6.07 8.06 0.26
C GLU A 156 -6.84 9.40 0.19
N ARG A 157 -6.69 10.27 1.21
CA ARG A 157 -7.29 11.61 1.22
C ARG A 157 -6.83 12.46 0.03
N ILE A 158 -5.54 12.42 -0.30
CA ILE A 158 -4.97 13.12 -1.46
C ILE A 158 -5.56 12.56 -2.76
N SER A 159 -5.67 11.23 -2.89
CA SER A 159 -6.26 10.61 -4.08
C SER A 159 -7.72 11.01 -4.29
N GLU A 160 -8.52 11.04 -3.21
CA GLU A 160 -9.92 11.48 -3.26
C GLU A 160 -10.04 12.96 -3.62
N SER A 161 -9.22 13.81 -3.00
CA SER A 161 -9.21 15.24 -3.26
C SER A 161 -8.80 15.55 -4.70
N LEU A 162 -7.80 14.84 -5.23
CA LEU A 162 -7.35 14.99 -6.61
C LEU A 162 -8.45 14.61 -7.60
N PHE A 163 -9.10 13.47 -7.38
CA PHE A 163 -10.20 13.01 -8.22
C PHE A 163 -11.35 14.03 -8.23
N PHE A 164 -11.80 14.46 -7.05
CA PHE A 164 -12.92 15.41 -6.93
C PHE A 164 -12.61 16.75 -7.60
N LEU A 165 -11.44 17.34 -7.35
CA LEU A 165 -11.06 18.63 -7.94
C LEU A 165 -10.90 18.53 -9.46
N GLN A 166 -10.42 17.41 -9.98
CA GLN A 166 -10.32 17.20 -11.42
C GLN A 166 -11.68 17.03 -12.08
N GLU A 167 -12.60 16.25 -11.50
CA GLU A 167 -13.98 16.15 -12.00
C GLU A 167 -14.70 17.50 -11.94
N GLU A 168 -14.51 18.26 -10.87
CA GLU A 168 -15.09 19.60 -10.74
C GLU A 168 -14.48 20.54 -11.80
N TYR A 169 -13.17 20.48 -12.02
CA TYR A 169 -12.52 21.29 -13.04
C TYR A 169 -13.03 20.93 -14.44
N ASP A 170 -13.10 19.64 -14.78
CA ASP A 170 -13.64 19.14 -16.05
C ASP A 170 -15.05 19.68 -16.29
N LYS A 171 -15.92 19.63 -15.27
CA LYS A 171 -17.29 20.12 -15.35
C LYS A 171 -17.34 21.63 -15.55
N VAL A 172 -16.69 22.39 -14.67
CA VAL A 172 -16.71 23.86 -14.68
C VAL A 172 -16.08 24.41 -15.97
N PHE A 173 -14.99 23.80 -16.42
CA PHE A 173 -14.34 24.14 -17.68
C PHE A 173 -15.23 23.82 -18.88
N SER A 174 -15.91 22.67 -18.89
CA SER A 174 -16.83 22.32 -19.99
C SER A 174 -18.00 23.29 -20.08
N GLU A 175 -18.61 23.67 -18.95
CA GLU A 175 -19.67 24.69 -18.90
C GLU A 175 -19.16 26.03 -19.42
N PHE A 176 -17.96 26.45 -19.02
CA PHE A 176 -17.30 27.66 -19.47
C PHE A 176 -17.01 27.63 -20.98
N GLN A 177 -16.44 26.54 -21.49
CA GLN A 177 -16.13 26.37 -22.90
C GLN A 177 -17.39 26.41 -23.77
N GLN A 178 -18.48 25.74 -23.35
CA GLN A 178 -19.76 25.78 -24.06
C GLN A 178 -20.31 27.21 -24.16
N LYS A 179 -20.25 27.98 -23.07
CA LYS A 179 -20.67 29.39 -23.08
C LYS A 179 -19.87 30.21 -24.08
N ILE A 180 -18.54 30.03 -24.13
CA ILE A 180 -17.68 30.70 -25.11
C ILE A 180 -18.07 30.31 -26.53
N MET A 181 -18.19 29.01 -26.81
CA MET A 181 -18.53 28.48 -28.14
C MET A 181 -19.92 28.92 -28.63
N SER A 182 -20.84 29.24 -27.72
CA SER A 182 -22.18 29.71 -28.09
C SER A 182 -22.21 31.17 -28.58
N GLN A 183 -21.11 31.92 -28.45
CA GLN A 183 -21.03 33.31 -28.90
C GLN A 183 -20.72 33.43 -30.38
N LYS A 184 -21.47 34.29 -31.09
CA LYS A 184 -21.40 34.47 -32.55
C LYS A 184 -20.04 35.00 -33.06
N THR A 185 -19.22 35.57 -32.19
CA THR A 185 -17.93 36.21 -32.50
C THR A 185 -16.73 35.27 -32.41
N VAL A 186 -16.95 33.97 -32.15
CA VAL A 186 -15.88 33.00 -32.00
C VAL A 186 -15.57 32.31 -33.33
N SER A 187 -14.32 32.45 -33.78
CA SER A 187 -13.75 31.67 -34.89
C SER A 187 -13.00 30.46 -34.32
N ILE A 188 -13.20 29.31 -34.95
CA ILE A 188 -12.53 28.05 -34.59
C ILE A 188 -11.60 27.67 -35.75
N GLU A 189 -10.29 27.77 -35.55
CA GLU A 189 -9.29 27.24 -36.49
C GLU A 189 -8.61 26.01 -35.85
N GLY A 190 -9.03 24.81 -36.28
CA GLY A 190 -8.54 23.55 -35.72
C GLY A 190 -8.97 23.37 -34.26
N ARG A 191 -8.01 23.33 -33.32
CA ARG A 191 -8.26 23.30 -31.86
C ARG A 191 -8.11 24.67 -31.18
N ARG A 192 -7.76 25.72 -31.93
CA ARG A 192 -7.58 27.07 -31.40
C ARG A 192 -8.92 27.80 -31.46
N ILE A 193 -9.30 28.39 -30.33
CA ILE A 193 -10.50 29.20 -30.19
C ILE A 193 -10.04 30.66 -30.14
N SER A 194 -10.46 31.47 -31.12
CA SER A 194 -10.10 32.89 -31.19
C SER A 194 -11.32 33.74 -31.51
N GLY A 195 -11.56 34.76 -30.69
CA GLY A 195 -12.66 35.70 -30.87
C GLY A 195 -12.67 36.75 -29.77
N GLU A 196 -13.34 37.87 -30.00
CA GLU A 196 -13.71 38.77 -28.92
C GLU A 196 -14.95 38.20 -28.24
N VAL A 197 -14.72 37.65 -27.04
CA VAL A 197 -15.74 36.95 -26.25
C VAL A 197 -16.06 37.80 -25.03
N GLU A 198 -17.32 38.24 -24.91
CA GLU A 198 -17.79 38.90 -23.70
C GLU A 198 -18.12 37.82 -22.67
N ILE A 199 -17.20 37.55 -21.75
CA ILE A 199 -17.37 36.53 -20.73
C ILE A 199 -17.73 37.19 -19.41
N SER A 200 -18.74 36.64 -18.72
CA SER A 200 -19.03 37.02 -17.34
C SER A 200 -17.80 36.79 -16.47
N LYS A 201 -17.33 37.84 -15.79
CA LYS A 201 -16.21 37.73 -14.83
C LYS A 201 -16.45 36.64 -13.79
N PHE A 202 -17.71 36.38 -13.44
CA PHE A 202 -18.08 35.32 -12.51
C PHE A 202 -17.74 33.92 -13.03
N ASP A 203 -17.99 33.65 -14.32
CA ASP A 203 -17.69 32.35 -14.93
C ASP A 203 -16.18 32.11 -15.01
N LEU A 204 -15.40 33.15 -15.36
CA LEU A 204 -13.94 33.09 -15.38
C LEU A 204 -13.37 32.86 -13.97
N LEU A 205 -13.89 33.56 -12.96
CA LEU A 205 -13.48 33.39 -11.57
C LEU A 205 -13.73 31.97 -11.08
N ARG A 206 -14.88 31.38 -11.41
CA ARG A 206 -15.23 30.01 -11.00
C ARG A 206 -14.25 28.98 -11.54
N VAL A 207 -13.86 29.09 -12.82
CA VAL A 207 -12.86 28.18 -13.40
C VAL A 207 -11.49 28.35 -12.73
N ARG A 208 -11.07 29.59 -12.49
CA ARG A 208 -9.79 29.91 -11.86
C ARG A 208 -9.71 29.48 -10.40
N ASP A 209 -10.83 29.52 -9.69
CA ASP A 209 -10.90 29.09 -8.29
C ASP A 209 -10.60 27.59 -8.18
N VAL A 210 -11.28 26.78 -9.00
CA VAL A 210 -11.04 25.32 -9.04
C VAL A 210 -9.63 24.99 -9.53
N ASP A 211 -9.12 25.67 -10.56
CA ASP A 211 -7.73 25.50 -11.03
C ASP A 211 -6.70 25.87 -9.93
N GLY A 212 -6.97 26.95 -9.19
CA GLY A 212 -6.14 27.39 -8.07
C GLY A 212 -6.14 26.40 -6.91
N HIS A 213 -7.30 25.82 -6.57
CA HIS A 213 -7.42 24.76 -5.58
C HIS A 213 -6.67 23.49 -6.01
N LEU A 214 -6.81 23.09 -7.28
CA LEU A 214 -6.07 21.96 -7.84
C LEU A 214 -4.56 22.21 -7.80
N HIS A 215 -4.11 23.40 -8.19
CA HIS A 215 -2.70 23.77 -8.12
C HIS A 215 -2.13 23.69 -6.70
N ARG A 216 -2.86 24.24 -5.72
CA ARG A 216 -2.47 24.16 -4.30
C ARG A 216 -2.37 22.71 -3.83
N LEU A 217 -3.38 21.89 -4.14
CA LEU A 217 -3.36 20.47 -3.79
C LEU A 217 -2.10 19.78 -4.35
N LEU A 218 -1.76 20.02 -5.63
CA LEU A 218 -0.59 19.42 -6.26
C LEU A 218 0.71 19.83 -5.57
N MET A 219 0.86 21.12 -5.24
CA MET A 219 2.05 21.65 -4.56
C MET A 219 2.23 21.09 -3.15
N GLU A 220 1.14 20.92 -2.41
CA GLU A 220 1.18 20.39 -1.03
C GLU A 220 1.30 18.86 -0.99
N SER A 221 0.69 18.17 -1.95
CA SER A 221 0.58 16.70 -1.93
C SER A 221 1.80 16.00 -2.51
N LEU A 222 2.47 16.58 -3.52
CA LEU A 222 3.62 15.95 -4.17
C LEU A 222 4.77 15.62 -3.20
N PRO A 223 5.23 16.54 -2.33
CA PRO A 223 6.26 16.23 -1.35
C PRO A 223 5.84 15.14 -0.36
N THR A 224 4.58 15.18 0.10
CA THR A 224 4.00 14.24 1.06
C THR A 224 3.95 12.82 0.52
N ILE A 225 3.46 12.64 -0.71
CA ILE A 225 3.44 11.32 -1.36
C ILE A 225 4.85 10.85 -1.67
N LYS A 226 5.76 11.73 -2.12
CA LYS A 226 7.16 11.36 -2.38
C LYS A 226 7.87 10.88 -1.11
N SER A 227 7.67 11.57 0.01
CA SER A 227 8.19 11.17 1.32
C SER A 227 7.62 9.82 1.76
N SER A 228 6.30 9.62 1.63
CA SER A 228 5.64 8.35 1.93
C SER A 228 6.18 7.20 1.08
N HIS A 229 6.41 7.45 -0.21
CA HIS A 229 7.01 6.49 -1.15
C HIS A 229 8.42 6.08 -0.74
N SER A 230 9.28 7.06 -0.40
CA SER A 230 10.63 6.79 0.12
C SER A 230 10.62 6.01 1.43
N HIS A 231 9.68 6.30 2.33
CA HIS A 231 9.53 5.56 3.59
C HIS A 231 9.14 4.08 3.33
N ILE A 232 8.26 3.80 2.37
CA ILE A 232 7.97 2.40 2.02
C ILE A 232 9.21 1.68 1.45
N ILE A 233 10.01 2.35 0.62
CA ILE A 233 11.26 1.78 0.10
C ILE A 233 12.23 1.43 1.23
N SER A 234 12.42 2.33 2.22
CA SER A 234 13.29 2.05 3.36
C SER A 234 12.77 0.86 4.17
N LEU A 235 11.46 0.78 4.43
CA LEU A 235 10.85 -0.35 5.13
C LEU A 235 11.02 -1.67 4.38
N LEU A 236 10.86 -1.68 3.04
CA LEU A 236 11.07 -2.87 2.21
C LEU A 236 12.52 -3.36 2.27
N LYS A 237 13.47 -2.43 2.28
CA LYS A 237 14.88 -2.74 2.38
C LYS A 237 15.27 -3.25 3.76
N GLU A 238 14.92 -2.51 4.81
CA GLU A 238 15.30 -2.80 6.20
C GLU A 238 14.66 -4.09 6.72
N ARG A 239 13.39 -4.33 6.37
CA ARG A 239 12.61 -5.42 6.96
C ARG A 239 12.61 -6.69 6.11
N TYR A 240 12.72 -6.56 4.79
CA TYR A 240 12.60 -7.68 3.85
C TYR A 240 13.80 -7.83 2.91
N GLY A 241 14.83 -6.98 3.02
CA GLY A 241 16.03 -7.05 2.19
C GLY A 241 15.79 -6.72 0.71
N ARG A 242 14.68 -6.06 0.38
CA ARG A 242 14.33 -5.71 -1.00
C ARG A 242 14.96 -4.39 -1.40
N ASN A 243 15.85 -4.44 -2.40
CA ASN A 243 16.39 -3.25 -3.05
C ASN A 243 15.50 -2.89 -4.24
N ILE A 244 14.54 -2.01 -4.02
CA ILE A 244 13.80 -1.37 -5.10
C ILE A 244 14.58 -0.12 -5.51
N VAL A 245 15.08 -0.11 -6.74
CA VAL A 245 15.71 1.08 -7.33
C VAL A 245 14.63 1.78 -8.14
N PHE A 246 14.28 3.00 -7.71
CA PHE A 246 13.47 3.89 -8.53
C PHE A 246 14.43 4.83 -9.24
N GLU A 247 14.55 4.72 -10.56
CA GLU A 247 15.23 5.75 -11.34
C GLU A 247 14.37 7.02 -11.25
N GLU A 248 14.83 8.00 -10.46
CA GLU A 248 14.35 9.36 -10.59
C GLU A 248 14.69 9.83 -12.01
N ASN A 249 13.78 9.62 -12.95
CA ASN A 249 13.91 10.22 -14.26
C ASN A 249 13.99 11.75 -14.05
N GLN A 250 15.13 12.26 -14.50
CA GLN A 250 15.71 13.55 -14.19
C GLN A 250 14.75 14.72 -14.45
N THR A 251 14.99 15.80 -13.72
CA THR A 251 14.53 17.18 -13.99
C THR A 251 13.03 17.48 -13.83
N ILE A 252 12.61 17.73 -12.59
CA ILE A 252 11.79 18.92 -12.31
C ILE A 252 12.77 20.07 -12.05
N ARG A 253 13.53 20.47 -13.08
CA ARG A 253 14.14 21.80 -13.09
C ARG A 253 13.06 22.71 -13.66
N GLY A 254 12.35 23.39 -12.76
CA GLY A 254 11.54 24.54 -13.15
C GLY A 254 12.41 25.46 -13.98
N GLY A 255 11.95 25.78 -15.18
CA GLY A 255 12.52 26.84 -15.99
C GLY A 255 12.37 28.15 -15.23
N VAL A 256 13.41 28.51 -14.48
CA VAL A 256 13.65 29.90 -14.11
C VAL A 256 14.18 30.55 -15.39
N TYR A 257 13.27 31.14 -16.16
CA TYR A 257 13.66 32.19 -17.08
C TYR A 257 13.99 33.41 -16.21
N SER A 258 15.28 33.68 -16.02
CA SER A 258 15.72 35.03 -15.67
C SER A 258 15.61 35.88 -16.93
N TYR A 259 14.76 36.90 -16.89
CA TYR A 259 14.97 38.08 -17.71
C TYR A 259 16.04 38.90 -17.00
N ASP A 260 17.24 38.87 -17.56
CA ASP A 260 18.14 40.00 -17.84
C ASP A 260 19.34 39.49 -18.65
#